data_AF-A0A0D3KMM6-F1
#
_entry.id   AF-A0A0D3KMM6-F1
#
_cell.length_a   1.000
_cell.length_b   1.000
_cell.length_c   1.000
_cell.angle_alpha   90.00
_cell.angle_beta   90.00
_cell.angle_gamma   90.00
#
_symmetry.space_group_name_H-M   'P 1'
#
loop_
_entity.id
_entity.type
_entity.pdbx_description
1 polymer ?
#
loop_
_entity_poly.entity_id
_entity_poly.type
_entity_poly.pdbx_seq_one_letter_code
_entity_poly.pdbx_strand_id
1 'polypeptide(L)'
;MVRFNPNLYSDGKVCLSLLGTWHGEGWTPPSASSSGSTLLQVLVSIQSIIMVPTPRASENTPAGEQRSREYNEDLRLQTMRYAMRDMIKCPPAGFEAAAAAHFRRVNESVNSLISPFIHQAAVAAHFRRAYNELRAVLDALPEAGEPAAASASTSE
;
A
#
# COMPACT_ATOMS: atom_id res chain seq x y z
N MET A 1 8.31 -10.19 6.45
CA MET A 1 8.10 -9.58 5.11
C MET A 1 6.76 -10.06 4.57
N VAL A 2 6.01 -9.18 3.88
CA VAL A 2 4.63 -9.42 3.40
C VAL A 2 4.62 -9.52 1.88
N ARG A 3 3.83 -10.43 1.30
CA ARG A 3 3.58 -10.50 -0.14
C ARG A 3 2.25 -9.80 -0.49
N PHE A 4 2.34 -8.53 -0.88
CA PHE A 4 1.17 -7.67 -1.12
C PHE A 4 0.39 -7.98 -2.41
N ASN A 5 1.04 -8.62 -3.39
CA ASN A 5 0.38 -9.01 -4.64
C ASN A 5 1.13 -10.21 -5.26
N PRO A 6 0.49 -11.07 -6.07
CA PRO A 6 1.21 -12.06 -6.87
C PRO A 6 2.40 -11.49 -7.68
N ASN A 7 2.29 -10.24 -8.14
CA ASN A 7 3.31 -9.47 -8.85
C ASN A 7 4.19 -8.58 -7.95
N LEU A 8 3.99 -8.57 -6.62
CA LEU A 8 4.82 -7.86 -5.64
C LEU A 8 5.24 -8.81 -4.51
N TYR A 9 6.46 -9.32 -4.63
CA TYR A 9 7.01 -10.37 -3.79
C TYR A 9 7.44 -9.82 -2.43
N SER A 10 7.60 -10.73 -1.46
CA SER A 10 7.97 -10.38 -0.08
C SER A 10 9.38 -9.79 0.04
N ASP A 11 10.26 -10.09 -0.91
CA ASP A 11 11.61 -9.52 -1.03
C ASP A 11 11.62 -8.15 -1.75
N GLY A 12 10.46 -7.64 -2.17
CA GLY A 12 10.32 -6.40 -2.91
C GLY A 12 10.43 -6.56 -4.43
N LYS A 13 10.62 -7.77 -4.96
CA LYS A 13 10.64 -7.99 -6.41
C LYS A 13 9.27 -7.66 -7.02
N VAL A 14 9.29 -6.80 -8.05
CA VAL A 14 8.13 -6.42 -8.87
C VAL A 14 8.16 -7.18 -10.18
N CYS A 15 7.06 -7.86 -10.55
CA CYS A 15 6.92 -8.61 -11.80
C CYS A 15 6.14 -7.81 -12.84
N LEU A 16 6.86 -7.16 -13.76
CA LEU A 16 6.32 -6.40 -14.90
C LEU A 16 7.17 -6.69 -16.14
N SER A 17 6.53 -6.80 -17.31
CA SER A 17 7.24 -7.04 -18.58
C SER A 17 8.17 -5.89 -18.92
N LEU A 18 7.73 -4.63 -18.70
CA LEU A 18 8.54 -3.42 -18.86
C LEU A 18 9.82 -3.42 -18.01
N LEU A 19 9.88 -4.20 -16.92
CA LEU A 19 11.06 -4.34 -16.05
C LEU A 19 11.88 -5.61 -16.37
N GLY A 20 11.47 -6.39 -17.37
CA GLY A 20 12.13 -7.66 -17.72
C GLY A 20 11.92 -8.77 -16.68
N THR A 21 11.00 -8.59 -15.73
CA THR A 21 10.74 -9.52 -14.61
C THR A 21 9.47 -10.35 -14.80
N TRP A 22 8.80 -10.20 -15.94
CA TRP A 22 7.62 -10.95 -16.36
C TRP A 22 7.57 -11.11 -17.88
N HIS A 23 6.78 -12.05 -18.38
CA HIS A 23 6.59 -12.23 -19.82
C HIS A 23 5.74 -11.10 -20.42
N GLY A 24 6.01 -10.76 -21.68
CA GLY A 24 5.32 -9.68 -22.41
C GLY A 24 6.31 -8.73 -23.09
N GLU A 25 5.80 -7.61 -23.57
CA GLU A 25 6.63 -6.57 -24.19
C GLU A 25 7.56 -5.92 -23.15
N GLY A 26 8.85 -5.95 -23.45
CA GLY A 26 9.91 -5.41 -22.61
C GLY A 26 10.10 -3.90 -22.76
N TRP A 27 11.06 -3.37 -22.01
CA TRP A 27 11.47 -1.97 -22.13
C TRP A 27 11.96 -1.65 -23.55
N THR A 28 11.39 -0.61 -24.16
CA THR A 28 11.83 -0.10 -25.47
C THR A 28 12.66 1.17 -25.28
N PRO A 29 13.93 1.23 -25.68
CA PRO A 29 14.70 2.47 -25.61
C PRO A 29 14.18 3.53 -26.60
N PRO A 30 14.39 4.83 -26.33
CA PRO A 30 14.09 5.87 -27.30
C PRO A 30 14.87 5.68 -28.60
N SER A 31 14.25 6.02 -29.73
CA SER A 31 14.84 5.96 -31.07
C SER A 31 14.42 7.15 -31.92
N ALA A 32 14.97 7.28 -33.13
CA ALA A 32 14.61 8.37 -34.04
C ALA A 32 13.11 8.41 -34.41
N SER A 33 12.40 7.30 -34.28
CA SER A 33 10.97 7.18 -34.64
C SER A 33 10.04 6.94 -33.43
N SER A 34 10.57 6.85 -32.20
CA SER A 34 9.78 6.52 -31.01
C SER A 34 10.40 7.11 -29.75
N SER A 35 9.56 7.68 -28.89
CA SER A 35 9.95 8.17 -27.56
C SER A 35 10.38 7.06 -26.59
N GLY A 36 10.17 5.78 -26.96
CA GLY A 36 10.48 4.64 -26.11
C GLY A 36 9.54 4.48 -24.92
N SER A 37 9.89 3.56 -24.03
CA SER A 37 9.21 3.34 -22.77
C SER A 37 9.52 4.46 -21.77
N THR A 38 8.57 4.77 -20.89
CA THR A 38 8.73 5.83 -19.89
C THR A 38 8.56 5.30 -18.48
N LEU A 39 9.15 6.00 -17.51
CA LEU A 39 8.89 5.73 -16.09
C LEU A 39 7.40 5.86 -15.75
N LEU A 40 6.70 6.81 -16.40
CA LEU A 40 5.25 6.96 -16.23
C LEU A 40 4.51 5.68 -16.61
N GLN A 41 4.88 5.02 -17.71
CA GLN A 41 4.28 3.73 -18.07
C GLN A 41 4.50 2.67 -17.00
N VAL A 42 5.70 2.60 -16.42
CA VAL A 42 5.96 1.67 -15.30
C VAL A 42 5.05 1.98 -14.10
N LEU A 43 4.91 3.26 -13.72
CA LEU A 43 4.04 3.66 -12.61
C LEU A 43 2.57 3.36 -12.88
N VAL A 44 2.09 3.59 -14.10
CA VAL A 44 0.73 3.25 -14.52
C VAL A 44 0.52 1.73 -14.54
N SER A 45 1.50 0.93 -14.97
CA SER A 45 1.44 -0.53 -14.91
C SER A 45 1.39 -1.06 -13.47
N ILE A 46 2.13 -0.45 -12.55
CA ILE A 46 2.02 -0.77 -11.12
C ILE A 46 0.60 -0.50 -10.62
N GLN A 47 0.02 0.66 -10.96
CA GLN A 47 -1.36 1.00 -10.59
C GLN A 47 -2.38 0.01 -11.16
N SER A 48 -2.24 -0.39 -12.42
CA SER A 48 -3.24 -1.21 -13.10
C SER A 48 -3.15 -2.72 -12.81
N ILE A 49 -1.98 -3.23 -12.43
CA ILE A 49 -1.77 -4.67 -12.25
C ILE A 49 -1.60 -5.03 -10.77
N ILE A 50 -0.97 -4.16 -9.97
CA ILE A 50 -0.63 -4.46 -8.58
C ILE A 50 -1.69 -3.92 -7.63
N MET A 51 -2.17 -2.70 -7.84
CA MET A 51 -3.12 -2.03 -6.93
C MET A 51 -4.58 -2.28 -7.34
N VAL A 52 -4.92 -3.56 -7.57
CA VAL A 52 -6.26 -4.00 -7.98
C VAL A 52 -7.10 -4.48 -6.78
N PRO A 53 -8.45 -4.43 -6.86
CA PRO A 53 -9.33 -4.81 -5.74
C PRO A 53 -9.23 -6.29 -5.32
N THR A 54 -8.92 -7.17 -6.27
CA THR A 54 -8.84 -8.63 -6.07
C THR A 54 -7.54 -9.16 -6.69
N PRO A 55 -6.39 -8.92 -6.03
CA PRO A 55 -5.06 -9.29 -6.56
C PRO A 55 -4.89 -10.78 -6.78
N ARG A 56 -5.64 -11.61 -6.05
CA ARG A 56 -5.74 -13.04 -6.29
C ARG A 56 -7.11 -13.36 -6.88
N ALA A 57 -7.11 -13.78 -8.15
CA ALA A 57 -8.31 -14.24 -8.83
C ALA A 57 -8.96 -15.40 -8.04
N SER A 58 -10.27 -15.30 -7.81
CA SER A 58 -11.06 -16.46 -7.39
C SER A 58 -11.11 -17.41 -8.59
N GLU A 59 -10.71 -18.66 -8.41
CA GLU A 59 -10.76 -19.70 -9.45
C GLU A 59 -12.22 -20.09 -9.84
N ASN A 60 -13.22 -19.24 -9.51
CA ASN A 60 -14.66 -19.48 -9.61
C ASN A 60 -15.10 -20.80 -8.95
N THR A 61 -14.35 -21.23 -7.94
CA THR A 61 -14.69 -22.36 -7.08
C THR A 61 -14.93 -21.84 -5.66
N PRO A 62 -15.77 -22.51 -4.84
CA PRO A 62 -15.98 -22.11 -3.44
C PRO A 62 -14.66 -22.00 -2.65
N ALA A 63 -13.72 -22.92 -2.90
CA ALA A 63 -12.40 -22.90 -2.30
C ALA A 63 -11.55 -21.73 -2.80
N GLY A 64 -11.60 -21.41 -4.10
CA GLY A 64 -10.90 -20.28 -4.71
C GLY A 64 -11.41 -18.93 -4.19
N GLU A 65 -12.71 -18.78 -4.04
CA GLU A 65 -13.32 -17.59 -3.43
C GLU A 65 -12.91 -17.44 -1.97
N GLN A 66 -12.95 -18.53 -1.19
CA GLN A 66 -12.55 -18.50 0.22
C GLN A 66 -11.09 -18.04 0.37
N ARG A 67 -10.20 -18.62 -0.43
CA ARG A 67 -8.79 -18.23 -0.49
C ARG A 67 -8.58 -16.78 -0.93
N SER A 68 -9.39 -16.27 -1.85
CA SER A 68 -9.33 -14.86 -2.28
C SER A 68 -9.79 -13.93 -1.16
N ARG A 69 -10.85 -14.29 -0.43
CA ARG A 69 -11.34 -13.56 0.75
C ARG A 69 -10.27 -13.48 1.85
N GLU A 70 -9.72 -14.62 2.26
CA GLU A 70 -8.66 -14.70 3.28
C GLU A 70 -7.43 -13.88 2.88
N TYR A 71 -7.02 -13.95 1.61
CA TYR A 71 -5.91 -13.15 1.09
C TYR A 71 -6.19 -11.64 1.19
N ASN A 72 -7.39 -11.20 0.82
CA ASN A 72 -7.77 -9.79 0.90
C ASN A 72 -7.91 -9.30 2.34
N GLU A 73 -8.34 -10.15 3.27
CA GLU A 73 -8.39 -9.83 4.70
C GLU A 73 -6.98 -9.62 5.28
N ASP A 74 -6.04 -10.52 5.00
CA ASP A 74 -4.64 -10.32 5.40
C ASP A 74 -4.05 -9.07 4.73
N LEU A 75 -4.29 -8.88 3.42
CA LEU A 75 -3.79 -7.72 2.69
C LEU A 75 -4.26 -6.40 3.32
N ARG A 76 -5.54 -6.29 3.71
CA ARG A 76 -6.05 -5.10 4.41
C ARG A 76 -5.33 -4.87 5.73
N LEU A 77 -5.12 -5.93 6.52
CA LEU A 77 -4.39 -5.85 7.78
C LEU A 77 -2.96 -5.36 7.57
N GLN A 78 -2.24 -5.90 6.59
CA GLN A 78 -0.85 -5.50 6.31
C GLN A 78 -0.77 -4.10 5.71
N THR A 79 -1.74 -3.68 4.90
CA THR A 79 -1.85 -2.31 4.38
C THR A 79 -2.01 -1.31 5.52
N MET A 80 -2.90 -1.57 6.48
CA MET A 80 -3.03 -0.69 7.66
C MET A 80 -1.73 -0.56 8.44
N ARG A 81 -1.01 -1.68 8.64
CA ARG A 81 0.22 -1.70 9.42
C ARG A 81 1.39 -1.01 8.72
N TYR A 82 1.68 -1.41 7.49
CA TYR A 82 2.90 -1.00 6.81
C TYR A 82 2.65 0.19 5.87
N ALA A 83 1.66 0.08 5.00
CA ALA A 83 1.41 1.10 3.97
C ALA A 83 0.71 2.36 4.51
N MET A 84 0.09 2.29 5.69
CA MET A 84 -0.53 3.44 6.36
C MET A 84 0.24 3.84 7.62
N ARG A 85 0.18 3.03 8.69
CA ARG A 85 0.78 3.40 9.98
C ARG A 85 2.28 3.63 9.87
N ASP A 86 3.05 2.70 9.29
CA ASP A 86 4.51 2.87 9.20
C ASP A 86 4.91 3.97 8.21
N MET A 87 4.14 4.18 7.14
CA MET A 87 4.33 5.33 6.24
C MET A 87 4.13 6.68 6.93
N ILE A 88 3.27 6.77 7.95
CA ILE A 88 3.12 7.99 8.76
C ILE A 88 4.23 8.10 9.80
N LYS A 89 4.59 7.00 10.47
CA LYS A 89 5.58 7.01 11.57
C LYS A 89 7.02 7.15 11.09
N CYS A 90 7.35 6.54 9.96
CA CYS A 90 8.68 6.48 9.38
C CYS A 90 8.58 6.63 7.84
N PRO A 91 8.10 7.78 7.35
CA PRO A 91 8.06 8.06 5.91
C PRO A 91 9.48 7.96 5.31
N PRO A 92 9.61 7.48 4.06
CA PRO A 92 10.87 7.56 3.33
C PRO A 92 11.34 9.02 3.19
N ALA A 93 12.66 9.21 3.15
CA ALA A 93 13.25 10.55 3.02
C ALA A 93 12.68 11.30 1.80
N GLY A 94 12.21 12.53 2.03
CA GLY A 94 11.57 13.38 1.02
C GLY A 94 10.07 13.15 0.84
N PHE A 95 9.47 12.18 1.54
CA PHE A 95 8.03 11.91 1.52
C PHE A 95 7.31 12.33 2.81
N GLU A 96 7.99 12.92 3.79
CA GLU A 96 7.44 13.29 5.10
C GLU A 96 6.20 14.18 4.96
N ALA A 97 6.35 15.30 4.25
CA ALA A 97 5.28 16.26 4.03
C ALA A 97 4.15 15.68 3.17
N ALA A 98 4.50 14.89 2.15
CA ALA A 98 3.53 14.26 1.26
C ALA A 98 2.68 13.20 1.99
N ALA A 99 3.31 12.36 2.82
CA ALA A 99 2.64 11.36 3.63
C ALA A 99 1.70 12.03 4.65
N ALA A 100 2.19 13.01 5.41
CA ALA A 100 1.38 13.73 6.38
C ALA A 100 0.18 14.43 5.71
N ALA A 101 0.40 15.15 4.60
CA ALA A 101 -0.67 15.82 3.87
C ALA A 101 -1.69 14.84 3.28
N HIS A 102 -1.24 13.71 2.71
CA HIS A 102 -2.10 12.67 2.19
C HIS A 102 -3.01 12.10 3.29
N PHE A 103 -2.41 11.61 4.38
CA PHE A 103 -3.17 10.95 5.45
C PHE A 103 -4.06 11.90 6.22
N ARG A 104 -3.70 13.19 6.34
CA ARG A 104 -4.60 14.21 6.86
C ARG A 104 -5.85 14.36 5.97
N ARG A 105 -5.65 14.45 4.65
CA ARG A 105 -6.75 14.58 3.68
C ARG A 105 -7.66 13.36 3.65
N VAL A 106 -7.11 12.15 3.78
CA VAL A 106 -7.90 10.92 3.66
C VAL A 106 -8.38 10.35 4.99
N ASN A 107 -8.07 10.98 6.14
CA ASN A 107 -8.35 10.46 7.48
C ASN A 107 -9.81 10.00 7.63
N GLU A 108 -10.77 10.87 7.32
CA GLU A 108 -12.21 10.55 7.40
C GLU A 108 -12.59 9.37 6.49
N SER A 109 -12.06 9.34 5.26
CA SER A 109 -12.33 8.28 4.30
C SER A 109 -11.74 6.94 4.76
N VAL A 110 -10.54 6.95 5.33
CA VAL A 110 -9.88 5.76 5.89
C VAL A 110 -10.69 5.21 7.06
N ASN A 111 -11.16 6.06 7.98
CA ASN A 111 -11.99 5.63 9.11
C ASN A 111 -13.33 5.05 8.65
N SER A 112 -14.01 5.72 7.71
CA SER A 112 -15.26 5.23 7.13
C SER A 112 -15.08 3.88 6.43
N LEU A 113 -13.99 3.71 5.68
CA LEU A 113 -13.69 2.46 4.97
C LEU A 113 -13.36 1.31 5.92
N ILE A 114 -12.61 1.57 7.00
CA ILE A 114 -12.08 0.50 7.87
C ILE A 114 -13.05 0.11 8.98
N SER A 115 -13.87 1.03 9.48
CA SER A 115 -14.77 0.79 10.60
C SER A 115 -15.70 -0.45 10.47
N PRO A 116 -16.26 -0.79 9.29
CA PRO A 116 -17.13 -1.96 9.16
C PRO A 116 -16.39 -3.29 9.38
N PHE A 117 -15.08 -3.33 9.11
CA PHE A 117 -14.28 -4.55 9.23
C PHE A 117 -13.93 -4.90 10.68
N ILE A 118 -14.05 -3.94 11.62
CA ILE A 118 -13.79 -4.15 13.05
C ILE A 118 -14.80 -5.12 13.68
N HIS A 119 -16.01 -5.18 13.11
CA HIS A 119 -17.11 -6.00 13.59
C HIS A 119 -17.14 -7.43 12.99
N GLN A 120 -16.28 -7.73 12.03
CA GLN A 120 -16.23 -9.07 11.40
C GLN A 120 -15.44 -10.05 12.28
N ALA A 121 -16.14 -11.10 12.75
CA ALA A 121 -15.68 -11.98 13.83
C ALA A 121 -14.41 -12.80 13.51
N ALA A 122 -14.11 -13.09 12.24
CA ALA A 122 -13.03 -14.00 11.84
C ALA A 122 -11.61 -13.45 12.11
N VAL A 123 -11.43 -12.13 12.18
CA VAL A 123 -10.11 -11.47 12.25
C VAL A 123 -10.02 -10.38 13.33
N ALA A 124 -11.05 -10.29 14.18
CA ALA A 124 -11.39 -9.10 14.95
C ALA A 124 -10.27 -8.59 15.87
N ALA A 125 -9.49 -9.47 16.52
CA ALA A 125 -8.49 -9.03 17.50
C ALA A 125 -7.29 -8.31 16.86
N HIS A 126 -6.66 -8.93 15.86
CA HIS A 126 -5.50 -8.37 15.17
C HIS A 126 -5.88 -7.13 14.35
N PHE A 127 -7.05 -7.16 13.73
CA PHE A 127 -7.57 -6.06 12.94
C PHE A 127 -7.91 -4.85 13.80
N ARG A 128 -8.63 -5.05 14.91
CA ARG A 128 -8.94 -3.98 15.89
C ARG A 128 -7.68 -3.36 16.48
N ARG A 129 -6.68 -4.18 16.80
CA ARG A 129 -5.38 -3.66 17.27
C ARG A 129 -4.71 -2.78 16.22
N ALA A 130 -4.61 -3.26 14.97
CA ALA A 130 -3.99 -2.48 13.89
C ALA A 130 -4.75 -1.18 13.61
N TYR A 131 -6.09 -1.22 13.64
CA TYR A 131 -6.93 -0.04 13.49
C TYR A 131 -6.70 0.98 14.61
N ASN A 132 -6.68 0.54 15.87
CA ASN A 132 -6.42 1.44 17.00
C ASN A 132 -5.03 2.07 16.94
N GLU A 133 -4.01 1.30 16.55
CA GLU A 133 -2.65 1.81 16.33
C GLU A 133 -2.59 2.83 15.20
N LEU A 134 -3.28 2.57 14.08
CA LEU A 134 -3.37 3.50 12.95
C LEU A 134 -4.10 4.79 13.34
N ARG A 135 -5.25 4.67 14.01
CA ARG A 135 -6.05 5.81 14.47
C ARG A 135 -5.25 6.73 15.39
N ALA A 136 -4.53 6.16 16.35
CA ALA A 136 -3.68 6.94 17.26
C ALA A 136 -2.62 7.76 16.51
N VAL A 137 -2.10 7.25 15.39
CA VAL A 137 -1.12 7.95 14.54
C VAL A 137 -1.79 9.00 13.65
N LEU A 138 -3.00 8.72 13.12
CA LEU A 138 -3.78 9.67 12.34
C LEU A 138 -4.24 10.87 13.17
N ASP A 139 -4.71 10.62 14.39
CA ASP A 139 -5.17 11.67 15.33
C ASP A 139 -4.00 12.56 15.82
N ALA A 140 -2.77 12.04 15.77
CA ALA A 140 -1.56 12.76 16.16
C ALA A 140 -0.90 13.54 15.00
N LEU A 141 -1.46 13.50 13.78
CA LEU A 141 -0.94 14.27 12.67
C LEU A 141 -1.12 15.78 12.94
N PRO A 142 -0.07 16.60 12.76
CA PRO A 142 -0.17 18.05 13.00
C PRO A 142 -1.17 18.68 12.04
N GLU A 143 -1.76 19.81 12.41
CA GLU A 143 -2.67 20.54 11.51
C GLU A 143 -1.92 21.14 10.31
N ALA A 144 -2.65 21.50 9.25
CA ALA A 144 -2.05 22.06 8.06
C ALA A 144 -1.34 23.40 8.37
N GLY A 145 0.00 23.40 8.38
CA GLY A 145 0.83 24.57 8.63
C GLY A 145 1.62 24.55 9.95
N GLU A 146 1.40 23.56 10.81
CA GLU A 146 2.25 23.34 11.99
C GLU A 146 3.52 22.56 11.63
N PRO A 147 4.70 22.95 12.16
CA PRO A 147 5.92 22.20 11.95
C PRO A 147 5.77 20.79 12.54
N ALA A 148 6.15 19.76 11.78
CA ALA A 148 6.25 18.40 12.30
C ALA A 148 7.23 18.41 13.49
N ALA A 149 6.78 17.95 14.65
CA ALA A 149 7.60 17.92 15.85
C ALA A 149 8.94 17.25 15.55
N ALA A 150 10.03 18.01 15.69
CA ALA A 150 11.38 17.53 15.46
C ALA A 150 11.61 16.30 16.35
N SER A 151 11.87 15.15 15.74
CA SER A 151 12.36 13.99 16.45
C SER A 151 13.69 14.39 17.08
N ALA A 152 13.71 14.49 18.41
CA ALA A 152 14.91 14.76 19.17
C ALA A 152 15.91 13.64 18.89
N SER A 153 16.94 13.94 18.10
CA SER A 153 18.13 13.11 18.01
C SER A 153 18.86 13.20 19.35
N THR A 154 18.68 12.21 20.20
CA THR A 154 19.53 12.03 21.37
C THR A 154 20.87 11.51 20.85
N SER A 155 21.83 12.41 20.74
CA SER A 155 23.25 12.06 20.63
C SER A 155 23.79 11.93 22.05
N GLU A 156 24.05 10.70 22.49
CA GLU A 156 25.07 10.35 23.48
C GLU A 156 25.75 9.05 23.05
#